data_AF-A0A537GUJ5-F1
#
_entry.id   AF-A0A537GUJ5-F1
#
_cell.length_a   1.000
_cell.length_b   1.000
_cell.length_c   1.000
_cell.angle_alpha   90.00
_cell.angle_beta   90.00
_cell.angle_gamma   90.00
#
_symmetry.space_group_name_H-M   'P 1'
#
loop_
_entity.id
_entity.type
_entity.pdbx_description
1 polymer ?
#
loop_
_entity_poly.entity_id
_entity_poly.type
_entity_poly.pdbx_seq_one_letter_code
_entity_poly.pdbx_strand_id
1 'polypeptide(L)' 'MGVMLTPILKREQTSLKALKGTSFAIDASIEIHQFLALVRKRDGSLFSDSQGRVTSHLIGLLTRTSRLITD' A
#
# COMPACT_ATOMS: atom_id res chain seq x y z
N MET A 1 2.17 -11.74 2.45
CA MET A 1 3.03 -12.61 3.30
C MET A 1 2.70 -12.33 4.75
N GLY A 2 2.74 -13.32 5.65
CA GLY A 2 2.51 -13.08 7.08
C GLY A 2 2.00 -14.30 7.85
N VAL A 3 1.53 -14.05 9.08
CA VAL A 3 0.96 -15.05 9.99
C VAL A 3 -0.56 -14.84 10.09
N MET A 4 -1.33 -15.92 10.08
CA MET A 4 -2.81 -15.89 10.10
C MET A 4 -3.38 -15.64 11.52
N LEU A 5 -3.16 -14.44 12.06
CA LEU A 5 -3.66 -14.05 13.38
C LEU A 5 -5.06 -13.42 13.33
N THR A 6 -5.54 -13.00 12.15
CA THR A 6 -6.83 -12.31 11.98
C THR A 6 -8.01 -12.93 12.74
N PRO A 7 -8.21 -14.27 12.77
CA PRO A 7 -9.37 -14.85 13.46
C PRO A 7 -9.38 -14.70 14.98
N ILE A 8 -8.23 -14.43 15.60
CA ILE A 8 -8.07 -14.38 17.07
C ILE A 8 -7.84 -12.97 17.61
N LEU A 9 -7.74 -11.96 16.74
CA LEU A 9 -7.50 -10.57 17.14
C LEU A 9 -8.82 -9.83 17.42
N LYS A 10 -8.93 -9.18 18.59
CA LYS A 10 -9.89 -8.09 18.79
C LYS A 10 -9.35 -6.83 18.10
N ARG A 11 -10.09 -6.27 17.16
CA ARG A 11 -9.76 -5.02 16.47
C ARG A 11 -10.81 -3.95 16.76
N GLU A 12 -10.36 -2.73 16.95
CA GLU A 12 -11.23 -1.56 16.99
C GLU A 12 -11.21 -0.89 15.62
N GLN A 13 -12.40 -0.64 15.07
CA GLN A 13 -12.49 0.00 13.77
C GLN A 13 -12.23 1.50 13.90
N THR A 14 -11.38 2.02 13.02
CA THR A 14 -11.05 3.44 12.97
C THR A 14 -11.25 4.00 11.56
N SER A 15 -11.11 5.32 11.41
CA SER A 15 -11.16 6.03 10.13
C SER A 15 -9.84 6.76 9.87
N LEU A 16 -9.51 7.07 8.61
CA LEU A 16 -8.33 7.88 8.30
C LEU A 16 -8.39 9.26 8.96
N LYS A 17 -9.58 9.87 9.03
CA LYS A 17 -9.80 11.16 9.71
C LYS A 17 -9.41 11.11 11.19
N ALA A 18 -9.65 9.98 11.87
CA ALA A 18 -9.27 9.81 13.28
C ALA A 18 -7.74 9.71 13.48
N LEU A 19 -6.98 9.43 12.42
CA LEU A 19 -5.52 9.35 12.42
C LEU A 19 -4.85 10.67 11.99
N LYS A 20 -5.63 11.71 11.69
CA LYS A 20 -5.09 12.98 11.18
C LYS A 20 -4.16 13.64 12.20
N GLY A 21 -2.99 14.08 11.73
CA GLY A 21 -1.96 14.70 12.57
C GLY A 21 -1.16 13.71 13.42
N THR A 22 -1.46 12.42 13.35
CA THR A 22 -0.67 11.39 14.02
C THR A 22 0.52 10.97 13.15
N SER A 23 1.61 10.56 13.80
CA SER A 23 2.74 9.91 13.12
C SER A 23 2.60 8.40 13.24
N PHE A 24 2.85 7.67 12.15
CA PHE A 24 2.86 6.21 12.14
C PHE A 24 3.98 5.70 11.24
N ALA A 25 4.54 4.55 11.59
CA ALA A 25 5.55 3.87 10.80
C ALA A 25 4.87 2.89 9.82
N ILE A 26 5.36 2.86 8.58
CA ILE A 26 4.92 1.93 7.54
C ILE A 26 6.05 0.94 7.29
N ASP A 27 5.74 -0.36 7.27
CA ASP A 27 6.68 -1.39 6.82
C ASP A 27 6.84 -1.32 5.30
N ALA A 28 8.00 -0.83 4.84
CA ALA A 28 8.27 -0.62 3.43
C ALA A 28 8.26 -1.93 2.63
N SER A 29 8.73 -3.03 3.20
CA SER A 29 8.79 -4.31 2.48
C SER A 29 7.40 -4.83 2.19
N ILE A 30 6.53 -4.84 3.20
CA ILE A 30 5.13 -5.26 3.04
C ILE A 30 4.40 -4.33 2.07
N GLU A 31 4.54 -3.00 2.23
CA GLU A 31 3.82 -2.03 1.40
C GLU A 31 4.23 -2.13 -0.08
N ILE A 32 5.52 -2.28 -0.38
CA ILE A 32 6.01 -2.49 -1.75
C ILE A 32 5.39 -3.77 -2.35
N HIS A 33 5.36 -4.88 -1.59
CA HIS A 33 4.72 -6.11 -2.06
C HIS A 33 3.22 -5.91 -2.33
N GLN A 34 2.52 -5.15 -1.47
CA GLN A 34 1.11 -4.83 -1.68
C GLN A 34 0.88 -4.03 -2.98
N PHE A 35 1.75 -3.06 -3.28
CA PHE A 35 1.66 -2.34 -4.54
C PHE A 35 1.94 -3.22 -5.76
N LEU A 36 2.93 -4.10 -5.69
CA LEU A 36 3.19 -5.07 -6.76
C LEU A 36 2.01 -6.05 -6.94
N ALA A 37 1.28 -6.37 -5.88
CA ALA A 37 0.09 -7.22 -5.95
C ALA A 37 -1.11 -6.50 -6.57
N LEU A 38 -1.37 -5.24 -6.19
CA LEU A 38 -2.62 -4.54 -6.47
C LEU A 38 -2.53 -3.50 -7.59
N VAL A 39 -1.38 -2.83 -7.77
CA VAL A 39 -1.20 -1.78 -8.78
C VAL A 39 -0.79 -2.44 -10.09
N ARG A 40 -1.80 -2.87 -10.85
CA ARG A 40 -1.64 -3.63 -12.10
C ARG A 40 -2.44 -3.03 -13.24
N LYS A 41 -2.01 -3.33 -14.46
CA LYS A 41 -2.80 -3.04 -15.66
C LYS A 41 -4.06 -3.91 -15.67
N ARG A 42 -5.01 -3.57 -16.53
CA ARG A 42 -6.30 -4.27 -16.64
C ARG A 42 -6.17 -5.76 -16.96
N ASP A 43 -5.10 -6.15 -17.66
CA ASP A 43 -4.77 -7.54 -17.99
C ASP A 43 -4.02 -8.28 -16.86
N GLY A 44 -3.77 -7.61 -15.72
CA GLY A 44 -3.03 -8.17 -14.59
C GLY A 44 -1.51 -8.02 -14.69
N SER A 45 -0.97 -7.51 -15.79
CA SER A 45 0.48 -7.27 -15.90
C SER A 45 0.93 -6.09 -15.02
N LEU A 46 2.21 -6.08 -14.65
CA LEU A 46 2.81 -4.97 -13.91
C LEU A 46 2.94 -3.73 -14.79
N PHE A 47 2.91 -2.56 -14.16
CA PHE A 47 3.38 -1.34 -14.82
C PHE A 47 4.91 -1.39 -14.95
N SER A 48 5.40 -0.91 -16.07
CA SER A 48 6.82 -0.84 -16.38
C SER A 48 7.14 0.43 -17.16
N ASP A 49 8.39 0.87 -17.11
CA ASP A 49 8.89 1.94 -17.97
C ASP A 49 9.25 1.42 -19.38
N SER A 50 9.82 2.30 -20.21
CA SER A 50 10.23 1.98 -21.58
C SER A 50 11.38 0.96 -21.67
N GLN A 51 12.11 0.72 -20.58
CA GLN A 51 13.15 -0.30 -20.48
C GLN A 51 12.64 -1.61 -19.88
N GLY A 52 11.34 -1.71 -19.59
CA GLY A 52 10.73 -2.89 -18.98
C GLY A 52 10.96 -3.02 -17.47
N ARG A 53 11.52 -2.00 -16.81
CA ARG A 53 11.71 -2.02 -15.34
C ARG A 53 10.36 -1.79 -14.67
N VAL A 54 10.04 -2.59 -13.65
CA VAL A 54 8.75 -2.53 -12.94
C VAL A 54 8.60 -1.21 -12.19
N THR A 55 7.44 -0.55 -12.32
CA THR A 55 7.16 0.75 -11.69
C THR A 55 5.86 0.77 -10.86
N SER A 56 5.12 -0.34 -10.79
CA SER A 56 3.89 -0.46 -9.98
C SER A 56 4.05 0.01 -8.53
N HIS A 57 5.18 -0.30 -7.90
CA HIS A 57 5.49 0.10 -6.53
C HIS A 57 5.69 1.63 -6.39
N LEU A 58 6.31 2.28 -7.38
CA LEU A 58 6.51 3.74 -7.39
C LEU A 58 5.17 4.47 -7.55
N ILE A 59 4.31 3.97 -8.45
CA ILE A 59 2.95 4.51 -8.64
C ILE A 59 2.15 4.37 -7.33
N GLY A 60 2.22 3.21 -6.69
CA GLY A 60 1.58 2.94 -5.41
C GLY A 60 2.05 3.89 -4.31
N LEU A 61 3.37 4.01 -4.11
CA LEU A 61 3.98 4.91 -3.13
C LEU A 61 3.53 6.35 -3.36
N LEU A 62 3.68 6.87 -4.58
CA LEU A 62 3.31 8.25 -4.88
C LEU A 62 1.84 8.53 -4.56
N THR A 63 0.94 7.66 -5.02
CA THR A 63 -0.51 7.89 -4.89
C THR A 63 -1.03 7.64 -3.47
N ARG A 64 -0.58 6.58 -2.79
CA ARG A 64 -1.03 6.22 -1.44
C ARG A 64 -0.47 7.18 -0.40
N THR A 65 0.83 7.50 -0.47
CA THR A 65 1.46 8.43 0.47
C THR A 65 0.88 9.83 0.32
N SER A 66 0.69 10.32 -0.92
CA SER A 66 0.08 11.64 -1.12
C SER A 66 -1.31 11.73 -0.51
N ARG A 67 -2.16 10.69 -0.69
CA ARG A 67 -3.50 10.64 -0.07
C ARG A 67 -3.44 10.67 1.46
N LEU A 68 -2.54 9.89 2.07
CA LEU A 68 -2.38 9.88 3.53
C LEU A 68 -1.90 11.23 4.09
N ILE A 69 -1.19 12.03 3.29
CA ILE A 69 -0.75 13.38 3.66
C ILE A 69 -1.89 14.40 3.50
N THR A 70 -2.70 14.29 2.44
CA THR A 70 -3.71 15.30 2.09
C THR A 70 -5.05 15.10 2.79
N ASP A 71 -5.42 13.88 3.14
CA ASP A 71 -6.69 13.55 3.79
C ASP A 71 -6.65 13.87 5.31
#